data_AF-A0AAV2QE58-F1
#
_entry.id   AF-A0AAV2QE58-F1
#
_cell.length_a   1.000
_cell.length_b   1.000
_cell.length_c   1.000
_cell.angle_alpha   90.00
_cell.angle_beta   90.00
_cell.angle_gamma   90.00
#
_symmetry.space_group_name_H-M   'P 1'
#
loop_
_entity.id
_entity.type
_entity.pdbx_description
1 polymer ?
#
loop_
_entity_poly.entity_id
_entity_poly.type
_entity_poly.pdbx_seq_one_letter_code
_entity_poly.pdbx_strand_id
1 'polypeptide(L)'
;AHLMPLDLRRQFLGLTFLGRAARLEHSLTATLVTTHHNHNHNIYLNKNLNKPRPWIAHAHQIMENMGFNYATLAKLNPKYMYCPPKLNIKFTMHTANKNQLTPFEVKSSYLSMLSNYVGHTIPVFTDGSVKEEKSGCAIAIKRLVHTYRLPNNTTIFTAELFAILKAIEKNY
;
A
#
# COMPACT_ATOMS: atom_id res chain seq x y z
N ALA A 1 -2.51 7.67 -28.51
CA ALA A 1 -2.12 6.25 -28.33
C ALA A 1 -3.28 5.52 -27.66
N HIS A 2 -3.84 4.49 -28.29
CA HIS A 2 -4.96 3.72 -27.74
C HIS A 2 -4.46 2.96 -26.49
N LEU A 3 -4.74 3.50 -25.29
CA LEU A 3 -4.40 2.85 -24.04
C LEU A 3 -5.29 1.60 -23.89
N MET A 4 -4.66 0.47 -23.58
CA MET A 4 -5.34 -0.77 -23.24
C MET A 4 -6.47 -0.52 -22.20
N PRO A 5 -7.64 -1.19 -22.33
CA PRO A 5 -8.71 -1.14 -21.33
C PRO A 5 -8.22 -1.30 -19.88
N LEU A 6 -8.86 -0.61 -18.93
CA LEU A 6 -8.39 -0.52 -17.54
C LEU A 6 -8.36 -1.89 -16.83
N ASP A 7 -9.36 -2.72 -17.09
CA ASP A 7 -9.45 -4.10 -16.63
C ASP A 7 -8.26 -4.92 -17.13
N LEU A 8 -7.96 -4.89 -18.43
CA LEU A 8 -6.83 -5.60 -19.01
C LEU A 8 -5.49 -5.08 -18.47
N ARG A 9 -5.34 -3.76 -18.29
CA ARG A 9 -4.14 -3.17 -17.66
C ARG A 9 -3.94 -3.68 -16.24
N ARG A 10 -5.02 -3.77 -15.44
CA ARG A 10 -4.97 -4.29 -14.06
C ARG A 10 -4.59 -5.77 -14.01
N GLN A 11 -5.11 -6.57 -14.95
CA GLN A 11 -4.74 -7.98 -15.07
C GLN A 11 -3.27 -8.12 -15.46
N PHE A 12 -2.84 -7.44 -16.52
CA PHE A 12 -1.46 -7.46 -17.00
C PHE A 12 -0.46 -7.03 -15.92
N LEU A 13 -0.76 -5.96 -15.19
CA LEU A 13 0.04 -5.51 -14.06
C LEU A 13 0.14 -6.58 -12.97
N GLY A 14 -0.98 -7.24 -12.64
CA GLY A 14 -1.04 -8.28 -11.61
C GLY A 14 -0.19 -9.49 -11.96
N LEU A 15 -0.36 -9.99 -13.18
CA LEU A 15 0.42 -11.11 -13.72
C LEU A 15 1.91 -10.78 -13.75
N THR A 16 2.27 -9.60 -14.25
CA THR A 16 3.67 -9.16 -14.33
C THR A 16 4.29 -9.00 -12.95
N PHE A 17 3.56 -8.42 -12.01
CA PHE A 17 4.02 -8.24 -10.64
C PHE A 17 4.23 -9.59 -9.94
N LEU A 18 3.22 -10.46 -9.94
CA LEU A 18 3.30 -11.78 -9.30
C LEU A 18 4.39 -12.66 -9.92
N GLY A 19 4.45 -12.70 -11.26
CA GLY A 19 5.47 -13.48 -11.97
C GLY A 19 6.89 -13.00 -11.67
N ARG A 20 7.11 -11.68 -11.52
CA ARG A 20 8.42 -11.14 -11.11
C ARG A 20 8.71 -11.42 -9.64
N ALA A 21 7.76 -11.14 -8.76
CA ALA A 21 7.93 -11.30 -7.32
C ALA A 21 8.20 -12.76 -6.93
N ALA A 22 7.46 -13.72 -7.50
CA ALA A 22 7.60 -15.15 -7.19
C ALA A 22 8.92 -15.77 -7.69
N ARG A 23 9.65 -15.08 -8.57
CA ARG A 23 10.99 -15.49 -9.02
C ARG A 23 12.09 -15.07 -8.05
N LEU A 24 11.88 -14.03 -7.23
CA LEU A 24 12.92 -13.49 -6.36
C LEU A 24 13.16 -14.41 -5.16
N GLU A 25 14.25 -15.14 -5.11
CA GLU A 25 14.57 -15.98 -3.96
C GLU A 25 14.83 -15.15 -2.71
N HIS A 26 14.40 -15.69 -1.57
CA HIS A 26 14.56 -15.12 -0.22
C HIS A 26 13.93 -13.73 0.01
N SER A 27 13.43 -13.05 -1.01
CA SER A 27 12.76 -11.74 -0.91
C SER A 27 11.52 -11.82 0.00
N LEU A 28 11.33 -10.80 0.86
CA LEU A 28 10.09 -10.66 1.63
C LEU A 28 8.87 -10.59 0.70
N THR A 29 9.00 -9.93 -0.46
CA THR A 29 7.93 -9.83 -1.46
C THR A 29 7.60 -11.21 -2.03
N ALA A 30 8.61 -12.04 -2.31
CA ALA A 30 8.39 -13.40 -2.79
C ALA A 30 7.73 -14.26 -1.72
N THR A 31 8.21 -14.19 -0.48
CA THR A 31 7.60 -14.86 0.67
C THR A 31 6.16 -14.41 0.86
N LEU A 32 5.88 -13.11 0.83
CA LEU A 32 4.52 -12.58 0.93
C LEU A 32 3.64 -13.05 -0.22
N VAL A 33 4.13 -13.07 -1.46
CA VAL A 33 3.36 -13.55 -2.62
C VAL A 33 3.05 -15.04 -2.51
N THR A 34 4.02 -15.87 -2.14
CA THR A 34 3.81 -17.31 -1.99
C THR A 34 2.99 -17.67 -0.75
N THR A 35 3.15 -16.95 0.37
CA THR A 35 2.36 -17.16 1.59
C THR A 35 0.96 -16.53 1.51
N HIS A 36 0.77 -15.41 0.82
CA HIS A 36 -0.56 -14.82 0.57
C HIS A 36 -1.45 -15.73 -0.27
N HIS A 37 -0.88 -16.46 -1.23
CA HIS A 37 -1.59 -17.50 -1.97
C HIS A 37 -2.20 -18.54 -1.00
N ASN A 38 -1.51 -18.93 0.06
CA ASN A 38 -2.02 -19.95 0.99
C ASN A 38 -2.92 -19.38 2.09
N HIS A 39 -2.60 -18.20 2.65
CA HIS A 39 -3.30 -17.70 3.84
C HIS A 39 -4.55 -16.88 3.47
N ASN A 40 -4.46 -15.98 2.49
CA ASN A 40 -5.57 -15.09 2.16
C ASN A 40 -6.55 -15.72 1.16
N HIS A 41 -6.11 -16.54 0.22
CA HIS A 41 -7.01 -17.28 -0.67
C HIS A 41 -8.04 -18.08 0.13
N ASN A 42 -7.59 -18.78 1.18
CA ASN A 42 -8.47 -19.51 2.09
C ASN A 42 -9.37 -18.59 2.93
N ILE A 43 -8.88 -17.43 3.38
CA ILE A 43 -9.71 -16.47 4.15
C ILE A 43 -10.81 -15.84 3.27
N TYR A 44 -10.54 -15.55 2.00
CA TYR A 44 -11.49 -14.92 1.08
C TYR A 44 -12.41 -15.90 0.36
N LEU A 45 -12.03 -17.18 0.23
CA LEU A 45 -12.93 -18.23 -0.25
C LEU A 45 -13.86 -18.76 0.84
N ASN A 46 -13.36 -18.94 2.07
CA ASN A 46 -14.12 -19.60 3.14
C ASN A 46 -14.95 -18.66 4.01
N LYS A 47 -14.74 -17.34 3.93
CA LYS A 47 -15.61 -16.39 4.62
C LYS A 47 -16.49 -15.69 3.61
N ASN A 48 -17.81 -15.80 3.79
CA ASN A 48 -18.86 -14.94 3.22
C ASN A 48 -18.66 -13.49 3.69
N LEU A 49 -17.52 -12.89 3.36
CA LEU A 49 -17.28 -11.48 3.55
C LEU A 49 -17.89 -10.81 2.34
N ASN A 50 -18.91 -9.97 2.56
CA ASN A 50 -19.42 -9.00 1.59
C ASN A 50 -18.37 -7.92 1.21
N LYS A 51 -17.08 -8.27 1.22
CA LYS A 51 -15.95 -7.39 0.95
C LYS A 51 -15.31 -7.81 -0.37
N PRO A 52 -14.98 -6.86 -1.25
CA PRO A 52 -14.27 -7.16 -2.50
C PRO A 52 -12.92 -7.83 -2.18
N ARG A 53 -12.54 -8.82 -2.99
CA ARG A 53 -11.25 -9.49 -2.85
C ARG A 53 -10.13 -8.47 -3.12
N PRO A 54 -9.01 -8.53 -2.39
CA PRO A 54 -7.88 -7.66 -2.67
C PRO A 54 -7.32 -7.96 -4.07
N TRP A 55 -6.76 -6.93 -4.71
CA TRP A 55 -6.22 -7.04 -6.08
C TRP A 55 -5.23 -8.20 -6.25
N ILE A 56 -4.37 -8.44 -5.25
CA ILE A 56 -3.39 -9.54 -5.30
C ILE A 56 -4.07 -10.91 -5.35
N ALA A 57 -5.20 -11.09 -4.64
CA ALA A 57 -5.96 -12.34 -4.69
C ALA A 57 -6.61 -12.56 -6.06
N HIS A 58 -7.10 -11.49 -6.70
CA HIS A 58 -7.58 -11.57 -8.09
C HIS A 58 -6.45 -11.96 -9.05
N ALA A 59 -5.25 -11.39 -8.89
CA ALA A 59 -4.11 -11.73 -9.73
C ALA A 59 -3.66 -13.19 -9.55
N HIS A 60 -3.65 -13.71 -8.31
CA HIS A 60 -3.39 -15.13 -8.04
C HIS A 60 -4.40 -16.04 -8.73
N GLN A 61 -5.70 -15.74 -8.61
CA GLN A 61 -6.77 -16.51 -9.26
C GLN A 61 -6.63 -16.53 -10.78
N ILE A 62 -6.23 -15.41 -11.40
CA ILE A 62 -5.99 -15.37 -12.86
C ILE A 62 -4.82 -16.27 -13.24
N MET A 63 -3.71 -16.25 -12.48
CA MET A 63 -2.57 -17.14 -12.73
C MET A 63 -2.94 -18.62 -12.59
N GLU A 64 -3.73 -18.98 -11.57
CA GLU A 64 -4.25 -20.33 -11.37
C GLU A 64 -5.15 -20.78 -12.53
N ASN A 65 -6.08 -19.92 -12.96
CA ASN A 65 -6.95 -20.19 -14.11
C ASN A 65 -6.17 -20.38 -15.41
N MET A 66 -4.99 -19.76 -15.53
CA MET A 66 -4.05 -19.95 -16.65
C MET A 66 -3.19 -21.21 -16.51
N GLY A 67 -3.36 -22.00 -15.44
CA GLY A 67 -2.57 -23.21 -15.18
C GLY A 67 -1.14 -22.92 -14.72
N PHE A 68 -0.87 -21.71 -14.22
CA PHE A 68 0.48 -21.28 -13.87
C PHE A 68 0.90 -21.81 -12.49
N ASN A 69 2.08 -22.43 -12.40
CA ASN A 69 2.64 -22.93 -11.15
C ASN A 69 3.86 -22.11 -10.72
N TYR A 70 3.81 -21.48 -9.54
CA TYR A 70 4.94 -20.70 -9.00
C TYR A 70 6.21 -21.52 -8.77
N ALA A 71 6.10 -22.84 -8.62
CA ALA A 71 7.23 -23.74 -8.45
C ALA A 71 8.04 -23.94 -9.74
N THR A 72 7.42 -23.78 -10.91
CA THR A 72 8.09 -23.98 -12.21
C THR A 72 8.83 -22.73 -12.71
N LEU A 73 8.69 -21.60 -12.01
CA LEU A 73 9.36 -20.36 -12.35
C LEU A 73 10.86 -20.42 -12.12
N ALA A 74 11.64 -20.02 -13.14
CA ALA A 74 13.07 -19.81 -13.03
C ALA A 74 13.38 -18.80 -11.91
N LYS A 75 14.02 -19.31 -10.87
CA LYS A 75 14.38 -18.57 -9.67
C LYS A 75 15.53 -17.59 -9.95
N LEU A 76 15.43 -16.42 -9.36
CA LEU A 76 16.38 -15.33 -9.45
C LEU A 76 16.92 -15.06 -8.05
N ASN A 77 18.23 -15.23 -7.88
CA ASN A 77 18.91 -14.79 -6.68
C ASN A 77 19.18 -13.27 -6.79
N PRO A 78 18.47 -12.43 -6.01
CA PRO A 78 18.70 -11.00 -6.08
C PRO A 78 20.10 -10.69 -5.53
N LYS A 79 20.93 -10.03 -6.35
CA LYS A 79 22.28 -9.56 -5.96
C LYS A 79 22.24 -8.60 -4.76
N TYR A 80 21.13 -7.88 -4.62
CA TYR A 80 20.86 -6.98 -3.51
C TYR A 80 19.49 -7.31 -2.93
N MET A 81 19.49 -7.76 -1.70
CA MET A 81 18.28 -8.02 -0.94
C MET A 81 17.87 -6.70 -0.30
N TYR A 82 16.89 -6.01 -0.90
CA TYR A 82 16.23 -4.91 -0.20
C TYR A 82 15.47 -5.53 0.97
N CYS A 83 16.10 -5.56 2.14
CA CYS A 83 15.38 -5.74 3.39
C CYS A 83 14.53 -4.49 3.57
N PRO A 84 13.19 -4.58 3.49
CA PRO A 84 12.38 -3.43 3.79
C PRO A 84 12.72 -3.00 5.22
N PRO A 85 12.89 -1.69 5.47
CA PRO A 85 13.17 -1.23 6.81
C PRO A 85 12.06 -1.74 7.74
N LYS A 86 12.44 -2.17 8.95
CA LYS A 86 11.46 -2.46 9.98
C LYS A 86 10.77 -1.14 10.35
N LEU A 87 9.65 -0.87 9.72
CA LEU A 87 8.82 0.30 10.03
C LEU A 87 8.07 0.01 11.33
N ASN A 88 8.28 0.86 12.34
CA ASN A 88 7.50 0.82 13.58
C ASN A 88 6.14 1.49 13.33
N ILE A 89 5.24 0.80 12.62
CA ILE A 89 3.91 1.30 12.31
C ILE A 89 3.00 1.10 13.53
N LYS A 90 2.47 2.19 14.07
CA LYS A 90 1.51 2.16 15.17
C LYS A 90 0.08 2.29 14.64
N PHE A 91 -0.68 1.20 14.67
CA PHE A 91 -2.09 1.18 14.27
C PHE A 91 -3.04 1.61 15.41
N THR A 92 -2.61 2.50 16.30
CA THR A 92 -3.31 2.81 17.56
C THR A 92 -4.77 3.25 17.36
N MET A 93 -5.09 3.90 16.23
CA MET A 93 -6.43 4.42 15.94
C MET A 93 -7.12 3.80 14.72
N HIS A 94 -6.59 2.70 14.16
CA HIS A 94 -7.11 2.14 12.91
C HIS A 94 -8.53 1.56 13.00
N THR A 95 -8.94 1.10 14.17
CA THR A 95 -10.27 0.55 14.47
C THR A 95 -11.21 1.56 15.11
N ALA A 96 -10.72 2.75 15.45
CA ALA A 96 -11.52 3.74 16.14
C ALA A 96 -12.61 4.28 15.21
N ASN A 97 -13.82 4.40 15.74
CA ASN A 97 -14.95 4.94 14.99
C ASN A 97 -14.82 6.46 14.89
N LYS A 98 -14.71 6.99 13.66
CA LYS A 98 -14.57 8.43 13.41
C LYS A 98 -15.71 9.26 14.03
N ASN A 99 -16.91 8.70 14.16
CA ASN A 99 -18.06 9.41 14.70
C ASN A 99 -18.08 9.45 16.24
N GLN A 100 -17.26 8.62 16.88
CA GLN A 100 -17.15 8.54 18.35
C GLN A 100 -15.90 9.22 18.87
N LEU A 101 -14.95 9.56 17.99
CA LEU A 101 -13.72 10.24 18.35
C LEU A 101 -13.90 11.74 18.38
N THR A 102 -13.61 12.34 19.53
CA THR A 102 -13.48 13.78 19.64
C THR A 102 -12.10 14.25 19.12
N PRO A 103 -12.00 15.48 18.59
CA PRO A 103 -10.71 16.07 18.23
C PRO A 103 -9.70 16.08 19.39
N PHE A 104 -10.20 16.19 20.63
CA PHE A 104 -9.38 16.17 21.83
C PHE A 104 -8.70 14.81 22.05
N GLU A 105 -9.42 13.71 21.90
CA GLU A 105 -8.87 12.36 22.08
C GLU A 105 -7.80 12.04 21.04
N VAL A 106 -8.05 12.40 19.77
CA VAL A 106 -7.06 12.27 18.69
C VAL A 106 -5.79 13.05 19.00
N LYS A 107 -5.94 14.31 19.43
CA LYS A 107 -4.82 15.17 19.80
C LYS A 107 -4.05 14.61 20.99
N SER A 108 -4.75 14.13 22.01
CA SER A 108 -4.14 13.53 23.22
C SER A 108 -3.32 12.29 22.86
N SER A 109 -3.88 11.39 22.05
CA SER A 109 -3.17 10.20 21.56
C SER A 109 -1.92 10.56 20.77
N TYR A 110 -2.03 11.54 19.87
CA TYR A 110 -0.88 12.06 19.11
C TYR A 110 0.22 12.64 20.00
N LEU A 111 -0.14 13.50 20.96
CA LEU A 111 0.83 14.11 21.88
C LEU A 111 1.51 13.06 22.77
N SER A 112 0.78 12.04 23.20
CA SER A 112 1.33 10.91 23.96
C SER A 112 2.31 10.07 23.13
N MET A 113 2.10 9.94 21.81
CA MET A 113 3.09 9.30 20.94
C MET A 113 4.34 10.16 20.81
N LEU A 114 4.19 11.48 20.63
CA LEU A 114 5.32 12.40 20.49
C LEU A 114 6.16 12.57 21.75
N SER A 115 5.56 12.45 22.94
CA SER A 115 6.29 12.64 24.20
C SER A 115 7.46 11.67 24.37
N ASN A 116 7.42 10.51 23.70
CA ASN A 116 8.50 9.53 23.69
C ASN A 116 9.69 9.92 22.78
N TYR A 117 9.55 10.96 21.96
CA TYR A 117 10.51 11.34 20.92
C TYR A 117 10.78 12.85 20.86
N VAL A 118 10.66 13.55 22.00
CA VAL A 118 10.88 14.99 22.10
C VAL A 118 12.29 15.34 21.63
N GLY A 119 12.41 16.30 20.71
CA GLY A 119 13.69 16.76 20.17
C GLY A 119 14.32 15.87 19.10
N HIS A 120 13.80 14.66 18.88
CA HIS A 120 14.37 13.68 17.94
C HIS A 120 13.53 13.46 16.68
N THR A 121 12.33 14.05 16.58
CA THR A 121 11.42 13.84 15.45
C THR A 121 10.85 15.15 14.92
N ILE A 122 10.64 15.19 13.61
CA ILE A 122 9.88 16.24 12.94
C ILE A 122 8.55 15.60 12.53
N PRO A 123 7.40 16.03 13.07
CA PRO A 123 6.12 15.52 12.65
C PRO A 123 5.82 15.89 11.20
N VAL A 124 5.46 14.88 10.42
CA VAL A 124 5.04 15.03 9.02
C VAL A 124 3.64 14.46 8.88
N PHE A 125 2.72 15.26 8.34
CA PHE A 125 1.36 14.86 8.06
C PHE A 125 1.16 14.74 6.56
N THR A 126 0.47 13.70 6.12
CA THR A 126 0.18 13.43 4.71
C THR A 126 -1.31 13.23 4.53
N ASP A 127 -1.84 13.69 3.40
CA ASP A 127 -3.24 13.49 3.05
C ASP A 127 -3.40 13.31 1.54
N GLY A 128 -4.16 12.30 1.13
CA GLY A 128 -4.55 12.06 -0.25
C GLY A 128 -6.00 12.46 -0.48
N SER A 129 -6.29 13.16 -1.57
CA SER A 129 -7.66 13.58 -1.89
C SER A 129 -8.04 13.18 -3.31
N VAL A 130 -9.25 12.66 -3.47
CA VAL A 130 -9.87 12.36 -4.76
C VAL A 130 -11.33 12.82 -4.70
N LYS A 131 -11.71 13.70 -5.63
CA LYS A 131 -13.08 14.17 -5.83
C LYS A 131 -13.39 14.18 -7.32
N GLU A 132 -14.33 13.33 -7.74
CA GLU A 132 -14.70 13.16 -9.15
C GLU A 132 -13.45 12.88 -10.01
N GLU A 133 -13.15 13.73 -11.00
CA GLU A 133 -11.96 13.65 -11.86
C GLU A 133 -10.77 14.46 -11.32
N LYS A 134 -10.79 14.86 -10.05
CA LYS A 134 -9.73 15.64 -9.43
C LYS A 134 -9.08 14.89 -8.28
N SER A 135 -7.81 14.53 -8.48
CA SER A 135 -6.95 13.95 -7.46
C SER A 135 -5.75 14.84 -7.11
N GLY A 136 -5.30 14.78 -5.87
CA GLY A 136 -4.10 15.45 -5.39
C GLY A 136 -3.62 14.86 -4.08
N CYS A 137 -2.47 15.32 -3.63
CA CYS A 137 -1.99 15.00 -2.28
C CYS A 137 -1.31 16.20 -1.65
N ALA A 138 -1.24 16.20 -0.32
CA ALA A 138 -0.61 17.23 0.48
C ALA A 138 0.33 16.65 1.53
N ILE A 139 1.35 17.43 1.87
CA ILE A 139 2.27 17.18 2.98
C ILE A 139 2.31 18.45 3.82
N ALA A 140 2.08 18.31 5.12
CA ALA A 140 2.17 19.40 6.08
C ALA A 140 3.28 19.11 7.11
N ILE A 141 4.23 20.06 7.23
CA ILE A 141 5.39 19.96 8.11
C ILE A 141 5.65 21.32 8.74
N LYS A 142 5.61 21.38 10.07
CA LYS A 142 5.69 22.63 10.82
C LYS A 142 4.65 23.64 10.30
N ARG A 143 5.09 24.69 9.62
CA ARG A 143 4.25 25.75 9.01
C ARG A 143 4.20 25.67 7.48
N LEU A 144 4.86 24.68 6.88
CA LEU A 144 4.93 24.50 5.44
C LEU A 144 3.91 23.46 4.99
N VAL A 145 3.23 23.76 3.89
CA VAL A 145 2.32 22.85 3.22
C VAL A 145 2.76 22.73 1.76
N HIS A 146 3.03 21.51 1.33
CA HIS A 146 3.33 21.16 -0.06
C HIS A 146 2.14 20.42 -0.65
N THR A 147 1.67 20.86 -1.82
CA THR A 147 0.55 20.24 -2.53
C THR A 147 0.99 19.79 -3.92
N TYR A 148 0.46 18.64 -4.36
CA TYR A 148 0.77 18.07 -5.66
C TYR A 148 -0.51 17.68 -6.39
N ARG A 149 -0.62 18.10 -7.66
CA ARG A 149 -1.68 17.64 -8.56
C ARG A 149 -1.31 16.25 -9.09
N LEU A 150 -2.26 15.32 -9.00
CA LEU A 150 -2.11 13.97 -9.54
C LEU A 150 -3.01 13.79 -10.78
N PRO A 151 -2.70 12.85 -11.69
CA PRO A 151 -3.54 12.55 -12.86
C PRO A 151 -4.99 12.23 -12.47
N ASN A 152 -5.97 12.73 -13.22
CA ASN A 152 -7.42 12.64 -12.90
C ASN A 152 -7.94 11.23 -12.56
N ASN A 153 -7.29 10.19 -13.06
CA ASN A 153 -7.64 8.78 -12.85
C ASN A 153 -6.90 8.10 -11.68
N THR A 154 -6.29 8.89 -10.79
CA THR A 154 -5.60 8.39 -9.60
C THR A 154 -6.60 7.95 -8.55
N THR A 155 -6.41 6.75 -7.99
CA THR A 155 -7.25 6.24 -6.89
C THR A 155 -6.89 6.92 -5.57
N ILE A 156 -7.81 6.93 -4.60
CA ILE A 156 -7.53 7.47 -3.26
C ILE A 156 -6.29 6.80 -2.63
N PHE A 157 -6.14 5.48 -2.78
CA PHE A 157 -4.99 4.74 -2.27
C PHE A 157 -3.68 5.18 -2.91
N THR A 158 -3.70 5.46 -4.22
CA THR A 158 -2.52 5.97 -4.93
C THR A 158 -2.18 7.39 -4.47
N ALA A 159 -3.18 8.23 -4.23
CA ALA A 159 -2.96 9.59 -3.73
C ALA A 159 -2.32 9.59 -2.33
N GLU A 160 -2.82 8.75 -1.41
CA GLU A 160 -2.26 8.57 -0.07
C GLU A 160 -0.82 8.05 -0.12
N LEU A 161 -0.58 7.00 -0.91
CA LEU A 161 0.77 6.43 -1.05
C LEU A 161 1.75 7.45 -1.65
N PHE A 162 1.30 8.25 -2.61
CA PHE A 162 2.13 9.28 -3.23
C PHE A 162 2.43 10.42 -2.25
N ALA A 163 1.50 10.76 -1.36
CA ALA A 163 1.74 11.72 -0.28
C ALA A 163 2.88 11.26 0.64
N ILE A 164 2.86 9.99 1.04
CA ILE A 164 3.91 9.35 1.86
C ILE A 164 5.24 9.34 1.10
N LEU A 165 5.23 8.94 -0.18
CA LEU A 165 6.44 8.93 -1.01
C LEU A 165 7.07 10.33 -1.08
N LYS A 166 6.27 11.35 -1.37
CA LYS A 166 6.74 12.73 -1.46
C LYS A 166 7.24 13.26 -0.12
N ALA A 167 6.72 12.78 1.00
CA ALA A 167 7.22 13.11 2.33
C ALA A 167 8.60 12.49 2.59
N ILE A 168 8.85 11.27 2.11
CA ILE A 168 10.14 10.59 2.26
C ILE A 168 11.21 11.18 1.33
N GLU A 169 10.86 11.52 0.09
CA GLU A 169 11.78 12.12 -0.89
C GLU A 169 12.30 13.49 -0.48
N LYS A 170 11.54 14.17 0.37
CA LYS A 170 11.96 15.45 0.92
C LYS A 170 12.90 15.20 2.09
N ASN A 171 14.19 15.46 1.86
CA ASN A 171 15.17 15.53 2.94
C ASN A 171 14.87 16.76 3.80
N TYR A 172 14.41 16.55 5.04
CA TYR A 172 14.11 17.57 6.04
C TYR A 172 15.15 17.58 7.16
#